data_AF-A0A521K741-F1
#
_entry.id   AF-A0A521K741-F1
#
_cell.length_a   1.000
_cell.length_b   1.000
_cell.length_c   1.000
_cell.angle_alpha   90.00
_cell.angle_beta   90.00
_cell.angle_gamma   90.00
#
_symmetry.space_group_name_H-M   'P 1'
#
loop_
_entity.id
_entity.type
_entity.pdbx_description
1 polymer ?
#
loop_
_entity_poly.entity_id
_entity_poly.type
_entity_poly.pdbx_seq_one_letter_code
_entity_poly.pdbx_strand_id
1 'polypeptide(L)'
;MARRPRLRQRLAARAQGSVGAPRGVAGDELARALGGRRAAARLGLPAGGRRSQPVRADPRERRAAALPEAARREPRAQRRGDRDRGRCARRRELVFAVHAVRARAGLRRVLHAPAVPVADRPRRGRVRRRVRDGRAVPARAARRRGAVRSRAGAGRARPADRPAARRARRGRRVHAPDLPARAGSAAVRGARGAPRAERVVTRATASEPLVRAAARRATRVELALAFAVACAASLCFAHKAVHQDDWAYLRVADLLLRDPLHIFEQTTLYKGATVDVASGVPHGPVWPLLVALTRASVFGGHALLAAHVLTALLHGLAALSLAALGARLGARPLVAALGYALSPIAWPLASNLMTDVPMVAFLAAALALCARGIERGARGELVGAGLLAAAAALTRYHGLAVFPLLALAALVLAPVRLRSFVPLAVGLALVLAYFALTRLWLGRTDAARASNFLLVLARIDTTGCVLACVAAVGLAG
;
A
#
# COMPACT_ATOMS: atom_id res chain seq x y z
N MET A 1 67.66 -11.08 -6.65
CA MET A 1 66.63 -11.54 -5.69
C MET A 1 65.52 -10.50 -5.59
N ALA A 2 64.22 -10.74 -5.65
CA ALA A 2 63.37 -11.82 -6.10
C ALA A 2 61.99 -11.14 -6.32
N ARG A 3 61.63 -10.85 -7.58
CA ARG A 3 60.35 -10.24 -7.97
C ARG A 3 59.24 -11.29 -7.98
N ARG A 4 58.16 -11.06 -7.21
CA ARG A 4 56.82 -11.66 -7.45
C ARG A 4 56.07 -10.78 -8.45
N PRO A 5 55.37 -11.36 -9.44
CA PRO A 5 53.95 -11.66 -9.21
C PRO A 5 53.43 -12.88 -10.01
N ARG A 6 52.89 -13.88 -9.31
CA ARG A 6 52.04 -14.95 -9.90
C ARG A 6 50.73 -15.02 -9.15
N LEU A 7 49.82 -14.08 -9.41
CA LEU A 7 48.42 -14.19 -8.97
C LEU A 7 47.39 -13.77 -10.03
N ARG A 8 47.80 -13.39 -11.24
CA ARG A 8 46.89 -13.06 -12.35
C ARG A 8 46.64 -14.20 -13.35
N GLN A 9 47.40 -15.28 -13.32
CA GLN A 9 47.24 -16.40 -14.26
C GLN A 9 46.29 -17.52 -13.81
N ARG A 10 45.81 -17.53 -12.56
CA ARG A 10 44.84 -18.55 -12.09
C ARG A 10 43.37 -18.20 -12.26
N LEU A 11 43.05 -16.96 -12.67
CA LEU A 11 41.66 -16.55 -12.96
C LEU A 11 41.30 -16.57 -14.45
N ALA A 12 42.28 -16.71 -15.35
CA ALA A 12 42.04 -16.80 -16.79
C ALA A 12 41.81 -18.24 -17.30
N ALA A 13 42.13 -19.27 -16.50
CA ALA A 13 42.02 -20.68 -16.92
C ALA A 13 40.73 -21.39 -16.46
N ARG A 14 39.75 -20.66 -15.87
CA ARG A 14 38.45 -21.21 -15.46
C ARG A 14 37.26 -20.67 -16.26
N ALA A 15 37.51 -19.85 -17.28
CA ALA A 15 36.49 -19.21 -18.11
C ALA A 15 36.29 -19.86 -19.49
N GLN A 16 36.93 -21.01 -19.77
CA GLN A 16 36.78 -21.73 -21.04
C GLN A 16 36.69 -23.23 -20.77
N GLY A 17 35.48 -23.79 -20.81
CA GLY A 17 35.30 -25.24 -20.83
C GLY A 17 34.06 -25.78 -20.13
N SER A 18 32.86 -25.28 -20.43
CA SER A 18 31.61 -26.07 -20.48
C SER A 18 30.41 -25.17 -20.73
N VAL A 19 30.15 -24.88 -22.00
CA VAL A 19 28.82 -24.44 -22.45
C VAL A 19 28.35 -25.47 -23.46
N GLY A 20 27.48 -26.38 -23.01
CA GLY A 20 26.67 -27.20 -23.89
C GLY A 20 25.70 -26.29 -24.65
N ALA A 21 25.90 -26.16 -25.96
CA ALA A 21 24.98 -25.44 -26.83
C ALA A 21 23.65 -26.20 -26.94
N PRO A 22 22.49 -25.51 -26.89
CA PRO A 22 21.22 -26.13 -27.23
C PRO A 22 21.18 -26.40 -28.74
N ARG A 23 21.19 -27.69 -29.10
CA ARG A 23 20.80 -28.14 -30.44
C ARG A 23 19.30 -27.94 -30.57
N GLY A 24 18.88 -26.97 -31.39
CA GLY A 24 17.48 -26.83 -31.73
C GLY A 24 17.19 -25.64 -32.64
N VAL A 25 16.67 -25.95 -33.81
CA VAL A 25 15.75 -25.11 -34.62
C VAL A 25 16.35 -24.09 -35.61
N ALA A 26 17.61 -23.66 -35.52
CA ALA A 26 18.15 -22.69 -36.50
C ALA A 26 18.74 -23.29 -37.80
N GLY A 27 18.94 -24.60 -37.89
CA GLY A 27 19.60 -25.24 -39.04
C GLY A 27 18.68 -25.57 -40.23
N ASP A 28 17.40 -25.79 -39.98
CA ASP A 28 16.47 -26.31 -41.00
C ASP A 28 15.86 -25.23 -41.90
N GLU A 29 15.87 -23.96 -41.48
CA GLU A 29 15.39 -22.85 -42.32
C GLU A 29 16.46 -22.35 -43.29
N LEU A 30 17.75 -22.40 -42.92
CA LEU A 30 18.86 -22.02 -43.81
C LEU A 30 19.10 -23.07 -44.90
N ALA A 31 18.87 -24.36 -44.60
CA ALA A 31 18.97 -25.44 -45.58
C ALA A 31 17.80 -25.48 -46.58
N ARG A 32 16.64 -24.88 -46.24
CA ARG A 32 15.52 -24.70 -47.18
C ARG A 32 15.67 -23.47 -48.07
N ALA A 33 16.41 -22.45 -47.63
CA ALA A 33 16.69 -21.24 -48.40
C ALA A 33 17.74 -21.43 -49.52
N LEU A 34 18.56 -22.50 -49.48
CA LEU A 34 19.67 -22.73 -50.41
C LEU A 34 19.50 -23.93 -51.35
N GLY A 35 18.27 -24.14 -51.85
CA GLY A 35 18.03 -24.82 -53.13
C GLY A 35 18.87 -26.05 -53.45
N GLY A 36 18.51 -27.20 -52.88
CA GLY A 36 18.78 -28.50 -53.48
C GLY A 36 20.17 -29.12 -53.27
N ARG A 37 20.18 -30.45 -53.24
CA ARG A 37 21.31 -31.35 -52.93
C ARG A 37 22.51 -31.32 -53.91
N ARG A 38 22.68 -30.27 -54.72
CA ARG A 38 23.80 -30.15 -55.69
C ARG A 38 24.96 -29.26 -55.22
N ALA A 39 24.85 -28.56 -54.09
CA ALA A 39 25.93 -27.70 -53.58
C ALA A 39 26.95 -28.40 -52.67
N ALA A 40 26.66 -29.60 -52.15
CA ALA A 40 27.53 -30.29 -51.20
C ALA A 40 28.76 -30.98 -51.83
N ALA A 41 28.83 -31.08 -53.17
CA ALA A 41 29.93 -31.74 -53.88
C ALA A 41 31.15 -30.83 -54.14
N ARG A 42 31.08 -29.52 -53.84
CA ARG A 42 32.17 -28.55 -54.10
C ARG A 42 33.02 -28.20 -52.87
N LEU A 43 32.73 -28.75 -51.69
CA LEU A 43 33.38 -28.34 -50.43
C LEU A 43 34.33 -29.37 -49.81
N GLY A 44 34.73 -30.43 -50.53
CA GLY A 44 35.87 -31.28 -50.13
C GLY A 44 35.80 -31.88 -48.72
N LEU A 45 34.59 -32.13 -48.18
CA LEU A 45 34.45 -32.73 -46.86
C LEU A 45 34.57 -34.26 -46.95
N PRO A 46 35.34 -34.90 -46.05
CA PRO A 46 35.64 -36.32 -46.13
C PRO A 46 34.40 -37.18 -45.86
N ALA A 47 34.09 -38.06 -46.82
CA ALA A 47 33.13 -39.14 -46.66
C ALA A 47 33.76 -40.27 -45.81
N GLY A 48 33.62 -40.16 -44.49
CA GLY A 48 34.05 -41.16 -43.52
C GLY A 48 32.89 -42.00 -43.01
N GLY A 49 32.73 -43.20 -43.55
CA GLY A 49 31.73 -44.17 -43.11
C GLY A 49 32.09 -44.87 -41.80
N ARG A 50 31.07 -45.32 -41.08
CA ARG A 50 31.01 -46.61 -40.37
C ARG A 50 29.53 -46.93 -40.12
N ARG A 51 29.00 -47.88 -40.88
CA ARG A 51 27.69 -48.49 -40.65
C ARG A 51 27.80 -49.36 -39.38
N SER A 52 27.25 -48.88 -38.27
CA SER A 52 26.93 -49.73 -37.14
C SER A 52 25.67 -50.53 -37.48
N GLN A 53 25.78 -51.84 -37.34
CA GLN A 53 24.69 -52.79 -37.52
C GLN A 53 23.55 -52.50 -36.53
N PRO A 54 22.28 -52.69 -36.90
CA PRO A 54 21.17 -52.56 -35.97
C PRO A 54 21.17 -53.74 -34.99
N VAL A 55 21.42 -53.45 -33.72
CA VAL A 55 21.15 -54.36 -32.60
C VAL A 55 19.65 -54.69 -32.61
N ARG A 56 19.33 -55.98 -32.70
CA ARG A 56 17.97 -56.50 -32.57
C ARG A 56 17.44 -56.17 -31.17
N ALA A 57 16.52 -55.21 -31.09
CA ALA A 57 15.77 -54.93 -29.86
C ALA A 57 14.79 -56.07 -29.55
N ASP A 58 14.72 -56.41 -28.26
CA ASP A 58 13.87 -57.44 -27.66
C ASP A 58 12.37 -57.19 -27.98
N PRO A 59 11.62 -58.20 -28.46
CA PRO A 59 10.18 -58.10 -28.72
C PRO A 59 9.33 -57.64 -27.52
N ARG A 60 9.84 -57.68 -26.30
CA ARG A 60 9.12 -57.28 -25.08
C ARG A 60 9.09 -55.76 -24.84
N GLU A 61 10.00 -54.98 -25.40
CA GLU A 61 9.97 -53.50 -25.27
C GLU A 61 8.97 -52.82 -26.22
N ARG A 62 8.50 -53.51 -27.28
CA ARG A 62 7.54 -52.93 -28.25
C ARG A 62 6.09 -52.85 -27.74
N ARG A 63 5.76 -53.47 -26.61
CA ARG A 63 4.41 -53.41 -26.02
C ARG A 63 4.19 -52.26 -25.02
N ALA A 64 5.24 -51.53 -24.62
CA ALA A 64 5.11 -50.41 -23.68
C ALA A 64 5.01 -49.02 -24.34
N ALA A 65 5.16 -48.93 -25.67
CA ALA A 65 5.17 -47.66 -26.41
C ALA A 65 3.94 -47.43 -27.32
N ALA A 66 2.86 -48.20 -27.13
CA ALA A 66 1.58 -47.96 -27.81
C ALA A 66 0.75 -46.97 -26.99
N LEU A 67 1.04 -45.68 -27.14
CA LEU A 67 0.11 -44.62 -26.73
C LEU A 67 -1.19 -44.75 -27.54
N PRO A 68 -2.37 -44.59 -26.91
CA PRO A 68 -3.65 -44.76 -27.59
C PRO A 68 -3.83 -43.68 -28.66
N GLU A 69 -4.29 -44.11 -29.82
CA GLU A 69 -4.58 -43.33 -31.03
C GLU A 69 -5.66 -42.24 -30.83
N ALA A 70 -6.20 -42.10 -29.61
CA ALA A 70 -7.12 -41.07 -29.19
C ALA A 70 -6.49 -39.66 -29.07
N ALA A 71 -5.16 -39.53 -29.09
CA ALA A 71 -4.47 -38.24 -28.92
C ALA A 71 -4.23 -37.45 -30.23
N ARG A 72 -4.63 -37.97 -31.40
CA ARG A 72 -4.44 -37.29 -32.71
C ARG A 72 -5.66 -36.57 -33.27
N ARG A 73 -6.77 -36.49 -32.52
CA ARG A 73 -7.93 -35.67 -32.90
C ARG A 73 -7.94 -34.36 -32.10
N GLU A 74 -7.37 -33.31 -32.68
CA GLU A 74 -7.59 -31.93 -32.21
C GLU A 74 -9.10 -31.67 -32.04
N PRO A 75 -9.55 -31.11 -30.91
CA PRO A 75 -10.97 -30.97 -30.63
C PRO A 75 -11.54 -29.76 -31.38
N ARG A 76 -12.45 -30.02 -32.32
CA ARG A 76 -13.35 -29.00 -32.92
C ARG A 76 -14.11 -28.15 -31.88
N ALA A 77 -14.13 -28.58 -30.61
CA ALA A 77 -14.67 -27.83 -29.48
C ALA A 77 -13.87 -26.56 -29.14
N GLN A 78 -12.54 -26.56 -29.32
CA GLN A 78 -11.70 -25.40 -28.98
C GLN A 78 -11.87 -24.24 -29.96
N ARG A 79 -12.09 -24.55 -31.25
CA ARG A 79 -12.46 -23.56 -32.28
C ARG A 79 -13.86 -22.95 -32.09
N ARG A 80 -14.80 -23.68 -31.46
CA ARG A 80 -16.11 -23.10 -31.09
C ARG A 80 -15.99 -22.16 -29.89
N GLY A 81 -15.20 -22.54 -28.89
CA GLY A 81 -14.93 -21.70 -27.71
C GLY A 81 -14.30 -20.34 -28.04
N ASP A 82 -13.36 -20.29 -28.99
CA ASP A 82 -12.74 -19.02 -29.40
C ASP A 82 -13.68 -18.11 -30.21
N ARG A 83 -14.62 -18.68 -30.98
CA ARG A 83 -15.66 -17.89 -31.66
C ARG A 83 -16.65 -17.28 -30.66
N ASP A 84 -17.03 -18.00 -29.61
CA ASP A 84 -17.95 -17.49 -28.59
C ASP A 84 -17.28 -16.46 -27.66
N ARG A 85 -15.99 -16.61 -27.38
CA ARG A 85 -15.19 -15.57 -26.69
C ARG A 85 -15.13 -14.27 -27.49
N GLY A 86 -14.99 -14.35 -28.82
CA GLY A 86 -15.03 -13.19 -29.70
C GLY A 86 -16.39 -12.48 -29.70
N ARG A 87 -17.51 -13.24 -29.68
CA ARG A 87 -18.86 -12.64 -29.59
C ARG A 87 -19.14 -12.01 -28.23
N CYS A 88 -18.68 -12.63 -27.14
CA CYS A 88 -18.80 -12.06 -25.79
C CYS A 88 -17.98 -10.78 -25.62
N ALA A 89 -16.79 -10.70 -26.20
CA ALA A 89 -15.97 -9.48 -26.21
C ALA A 89 -16.68 -8.33 -26.94
N ARG A 90 -17.22 -8.58 -28.15
CA ARG A 90 -17.97 -7.56 -28.91
C ARG A 90 -19.25 -7.10 -28.22
N ARG A 91 -19.98 -8.01 -27.53
CA ARG A 91 -21.14 -7.62 -26.73
C ARG A 91 -20.77 -6.74 -25.54
N ARG A 92 -19.63 -6.99 -24.89
CA ARG A 92 -19.13 -6.13 -23.80
C ARG A 92 -18.75 -4.75 -24.30
N GLU A 93 -18.06 -4.64 -25.44
CA GLU A 93 -17.73 -3.35 -26.06
C GLU A 93 -18.97 -2.53 -26.41
N LEU A 94 -20.04 -3.18 -26.93
CA LEU A 94 -21.30 -2.49 -27.24
C LEU A 94 -22.01 -1.98 -25.98
N VAL A 95 -22.03 -2.76 -24.91
CA VAL A 95 -22.63 -2.35 -23.62
C VAL A 95 -21.85 -1.18 -23.01
N PHE A 96 -20.51 -1.20 -23.08
CA PHE A 96 -19.67 -0.09 -22.64
C PHE A 96 -19.90 1.18 -23.47
N ALA A 97 -20.03 1.07 -24.79
CA ALA A 97 -20.31 2.21 -25.66
C ALA A 97 -21.67 2.87 -25.33
N VAL A 98 -22.71 2.07 -25.06
CA VAL A 98 -24.05 2.58 -24.69
C VAL A 98 -24.02 3.28 -23.33
N HIS A 99 -23.29 2.75 -22.34
CA HIS A 99 -23.13 3.41 -21.04
C HIS A 99 -22.33 4.71 -21.13
N ALA A 100 -21.29 4.77 -21.97
CA ALA A 100 -20.50 5.98 -22.19
C ALA A 100 -21.33 7.12 -22.82
N VAL A 101 -22.21 6.79 -23.77
CA VAL A 101 -23.12 7.77 -24.40
C VAL A 101 -24.15 8.29 -23.38
N ARG A 102 -24.74 7.41 -22.55
CA ARG A 102 -25.66 7.83 -21.47
C ARG A 102 -24.98 8.69 -20.40
N ALA A 103 -23.73 8.38 -20.04
CA ALA A 103 -22.95 9.18 -19.11
C ALA A 103 -22.68 10.60 -19.65
N ARG A 104 -22.32 10.73 -20.93
CA ARG A 104 -22.16 12.04 -21.60
C ARG A 104 -23.47 12.85 -21.65
N ALA A 105 -24.60 12.19 -21.89
CA ALA A 105 -25.90 12.85 -21.90
C ALA A 105 -26.33 13.33 -20.49
N GLY A 106 -26.03 12.56 -19.44
CA GLY A 106 -26.24 12.96 -18.05
C GLY A 106 -25.37 14.17 -17.65
N LEU A 107 -24.10 14.17 -18.06
CA LEU A 107 -23.16 15.26 -17.74
C LEU A 107 -23.60 16.61 -18.35
N ARG A 108 -24.14 16.60 -19.58
CA ARG A 108 -24.66 17.82 -20.22
C ARG A 108 -25.89 18.40 -19.51
N ARG A 109 -26.74 17.57 -18.89
CA ARG A 109 -27.89 18.06 -18.11
C ARG A 109 -27.47 18.72 -16.79
N VAL A 110 -26.40 18.24 -16.16
CA VAL A 110 -25.87 18.83 -14.91
C VAL A 110 -25.17 20.15 -15.18
N LEU A 111 -24.45 20.28 -16.31
CA LEU A 111 -23.71 21.50 -16.65
C LEU A 111 -24.60 22.66 -17.14
N HIS A 112 -25.85 22.40 -17.51
CA HIS A 112 -26.80 23.44 -17.99
C HIS A 112 -28.00 23.65 -17.07
N ALA A 113 -27.99 23.14 -15.83
CA ALA A 113 -29.03 23.45 -14.87
C ALA A 113 -28.92 24.93 -14.46
N PRO A 114 -29.94 25.78 -14.70
CA PRO A 114 -29.91 27.17 -14.29
C PRO A 114 -29.86 27.26 -12.75
N ALA A 115 -29.05 28.17 -12.23
CA ALA A 115 -28.89 28.40 -10.81
C ALA A 115 -30.24 28.76 -10.17
N VAL A 116 -30.74 27.89 -9.29
CA VAL A 116 -31.95 28.16 -8.50
C VAL A 116 -31.61 29.27 -7.51
N PRO A 117 -32.34 30.41 -7.51
CA PRO A 117 -32.11 31.47 -6.55
C PRO A 117 -32.38 30.98 -5.13
N VAL A 118 -31.36 31.10 -4.27
CA VAL A 118 -31.45 30.75 -2.86
C VAL A 118 -32.33 31.78 -2.17
N ALA A 119 -33.57 31.40 -1.86
CA ALA A 119 -34.48 32.23 -1.07
C ALA A 119 -33.94 32.42 0.35
N ASP A 120 -33.87 33.69 0.77
CA ASP A 120 -33.49 34.12 2.11
C ASP A 120 -34.32 33.41 3.18
N ARG A 121 -33.64 32.66 4.05
CA ARG A 121 -34.29 32.06 5.23
C ARG A 121 -34.48 33.12 6.31
N PRO A 122 -35.68 33.23 6.91
CA PRO A 122 -35.93 34.19 7.98
C PRO A 122 -35.15 33.84 9.24
N ARG A 123 -34.54 34.88 9.84
CA ARG A 123 -33.81 34.83 11.11
C ARG A 123 -34.75 34.33 12.22
N ARG A 124 -34.49 33.12 12.74
CA ARG A 124 -35.16 32.60 13.94
C ARG A 124 -34.71 33.39 15.16
N GLY A 125 -35.67 34.05 15.80
CA GLY A 125 -35.50 34.82 17.03
C GLY A 125 -35.01 33.96 18.20
N ARG A 126 -34.16 34.57 19.02
CA ARG A 126 -33.70 34.03 20.31
C ARG A 126 -34.88 33.90 21.27
N VAL A 127 -35.34 32.67 21.50
CA VAL A 127 -36.25 32.35 22.60
C VAL A 127 -35.44 32.35 23.92
N ARG A 128 -35.65 33.38 24.74
CA ARG A 128 -35.20 33.41 26.14
C ARG A 128 -35.97 32.35 26.93
N ARG A 129 -35.31 31.28 27.35
CA ARG A 129 -35.83 30.37 28.38
C ARG A 129 -35.86 31.11 29.72
N ARG A 130 -37.06 31.41 30.21
CA ARG A 130 -37.30 31.73 31.62
C ARG A 130 -37.09 30.45 32.44
N VAL A 131 -36.16 30.51 33.39
CA VAL A 131 -36.07 29.57 34.51
C VAL A 131 -37.25 29.89 35.44
N ARG A 132 -38.06 28.88 35.74
CA ARG A 132 -39.19 28.98 36.67
C ARG A 132 -38.87 28.06 37.84
N ASP A 133 -38.66 28.68 39.00
CA ASP A 133 -38.48 28.02 40.27
C ASP A 133 -39.78 27.36 40.76
N GLY A 134 -39.60 26.30 41.55
CA GLY A 134 -40.57 25.85 42.54
C GLY A 134 -41.28 24.54 42.21
N ARG A 135 -40.91 23.47 42.91
CA ARG A 135 -41.66 22.98 44.09
C ARG A 135 -41.04 21.67 44.62
N ALA A 136 -40.93 21.64 45.94
CA ALA A 136 -40.54 20.51 46.76
C ALA A 136 -41.70 19.50 46.97
N VAL A 137 -41.41 18.47 47.78
CA VAL A 137 -42.30 17.52 48.53
C VAL A 137 -42.37 16.10 47.90
N PRO A 138 -42.36 14.99 48.68
CA PRO A 138 -41.51 14.63 49.83
C PRO A 138 -41.02 13.16 49.79
N ALA A 139 -40.22 12.80 50.79
CA ALA A 139 -39.81 11.43 51.11
C ALA A 139 -40.98 10.53 51.57
N ARG A 140 -40.94 9.24 51.20
CA ARG A 140 -41.48 8.15 52.02
C ARG A 140 -40.61 6.90 51.92
N ALA A 141 -40.24 6.43 53.10
CA ALA A 141 -39.50 5.22 53.39
C ALA A 141 -40.36 3.95 53.18
N ALA A 142 -39.70 2.81 52.93
CA ALA A 142 -39.59 1.70 53.89
C ALA A 142 -39.55 0.31 53.23
N ARG A 143 -38.53 -0.48 53.65
CA ARG A 143 -38.54 -1.94 53.90
C ARG A 143 -38.58 -2.84 52.65
N ARG A 144 -37.90 -4.00 52.57
CA ARG A 144 -37.21 -4.87 53.54
C ARG A 144 -36.38 -5.92 52.78
N ARG A 145 -35.22 -6.28 53.37
CA ARG A 145 -34.64 -7.62 53.57
C ARG A 145 -34.45 -8.59 52.39
N GLY A 146 -33.20 -9.03 52.23
CA GLY A 146 -32.83 -10.28 51.56
C GLY A 146 -31.33 -10.53 51.68
N ALA A 147 -30.88 -10.98 52.84
CA ALA A 147 -29.50 -11.40 53.08
C ALA A 147 -29.36 -12.90 52.76
N VAL A 148 -28.37 -13.29 51.96
CA VAL A 148 -27.74 -14.62 52.06
C VAL A 148 -26.23 -14.44 51.95
N ARG A 149 -25.56 -14.89 53.02
CA ARG A 149 -24.12 -15.03 53.16
C ARG A 149 -23.69 -16.34 52.49
N SER A 150 -22.53 -16.35 51.85
CA SER A 150 -21.61 -17.49 51.95
C SER A 150 -20.17 -16.98 51.91
N ARG A 151 -19.48 -17.26 53.02
CA ARG A 151 -18.06 -17.05 53.28
C ARG A 151 -17.26 -18.23 52.72
N ALA A 152 -16.09 -17.94 52.18
CA ALA A 152 -14.81 -18.63 52.38
C ALA A 152 -13.79 -17.81 51.56
N GLY A 153 -12.80 -17.12 52.15
CA GLY A 153 -11.62 -17.68 52.83
C GLY A 153 -10.61 -18.09 51.76
N ALA A 154 -9.33 -17.73 51.74
CA ALA A 154 -8.43 -17.02 52.62
C ALA A 154 -7.18 -16.66 51.78
N GLY A 155 -6.34 -15.71 52.21
CA GLY A 155 -5.02 -15.52 51.60
C GLY A 155 -4.48 -14.10 51.68
N ARG A 156 -4.16 -13.65 52.90
CA ARG A 156 -3.37 -12.45 53.16
C ARG A 156 -1.90 -12.75 52.92
N ALA A 157 -1.19 -11.88 52.20
CA ALA A 157 0.20 -11.60 52.45
C ALA A 157 0.43 -10.09 52.26
N ARG A 158 1.01 -9.46 53.27
CA ARG A 158 1.33 -8.03 53.41
C ARG A 158 2.78 -7.97 53.94
N PRO A 159 3.40 -6.78 54.04
CA PRO A 159 4.50 -6.35 53.19
C PRO A 159 5.87 -6.29 53.91
N ALA A 160 6.94 -6.20 53.15
CA ALA A 160 8.28 -5.76 53.61
C ALA A 160 8.68 -4.57 52.73
N ASP A 161 8.77 -3.34 53.25
CA ASP A 161 9.82 -2.74 54.08
C ASP A 161 10.97 -2.09 53.28
N ARG A 162 10.92 -0.74 53.27
CA ARG A 162 12.03 0.25 53.36
C ARG A 162 12.99 0.46 52.17
N PRO A 163 13.77 1.56 52.13
CA PRO A 163 13.66 2.83 52.87
C PRO A 163 13.71 4.10 52.01
N ALA A 164 13.33 5.20 52.67
CA ALA A 164 13.57 6.57 52.28
C ALA A 164 15.06 6.95 52.28
N ALA A 165 15.49 7.73 51.29
CA ALA A 165 16.68 8.56 51.36
C ALA A 165 16.27 10.04 51.16
N ARG A 166 16.59 10.83 52.17
CA ARG A 166 16.33 12.26 52.35
C ARG A 166 17.69 12.96 52.31
N ARG A 167 17.69 14.25 51.88
CA ARG A 167 18.77 15.27 52.01
C ARG A 167 19.90 15.16 50.97
N ALA A 168 20.49 16.24 50.45
CA ALA A 168 20.34 17.70 50.56
C ALA A 168 21.26 18.37 49.52
N ARG A 169 20.96 19.63 49.15
CA ARG A 169 21.86 20.78 48.84
C ARG A 169 21.20 21.65 47.76
N ARG A 170 20.63 22.82 48.07
CA ARG A 170 21.21 24.14 48.43
C ARG A 170 22.17 24.71 47.38
N GLY A 171 21.86 25.95 46.96
CA GLY A 171 22.67 26.86 46.14
C GLY A 171 22.24 26.83 44.68
N ARG A 172 22.02 27.93 43.95
CA ARG A 172 22.48 29.32 44.14
C ARG A 172 21.61 30.18 43.21
N ARG A 173 20.82 31.11 43.75
CA ARG A 173 20.25 32.22 42.98
C ARG A 173 21.39 33.21 42.75
N VAL A 174 21.72 33.46 41.50
CA VAL A 174 22.61 34.56 41.12
C VAL A 174 21.73 35.74 40.75
N HIS A 175 21.86 36.79 41.56
CA HIS A 175 21.41 38.14 41.28
C HIS A 175 22.05 38.64 39.97
N ALA A 176 21.24 39.17 39.06
CA ALA A 176 21.72 40.10 38.04
C ALA A 176 21.41 41.53 38.54
N PRO A 177 22.36 42.47 38.42
CA PRO A 177 22.27 43.78 39.05
C PRO A 177 21.40 44.77 38.25
N ASP A 178 20.75 45.64 39.01
CA ASP A 178 20.19 46.91 38.59
C ASP A 178 21.28 47.81 37.99
N LEU A 179 20.98 48.45 36.86
CA LEU A 179 21.67 49.65 36.40
C LEU A 179 20.66 50.66 35.82
N PRO A 180 20.99 51.97 35.85
CA PRO A 180 20.06 53.00 36.27
C PRO A 180 19.42 53.77 35.12
N ALA A 181 18.40 54.53 35.52
CA ALA A 181 17.78 55.63 34.83
C ALA A 181 18.75 56.51 34.03
N ARG A 182 18.37 56.81 32.78
CA ARG A 182 18.72 58.08 32.14
C ARG A 182 17.44 58.80 31.71
N ALA A 183 17.29 59.96 32.34
CA ALA A 183 16.35 61.00 32.03
C ALA A 183 16.90 61.94 30.94
N GLY A 184 15.98 62.64 30.27
CA GLY A 184 16.21 63.83 29.45
C GLY A 184 16.43 63.54 27.96
N SER A 185 15.94 64.34 27.01
CA SER A 185 15.08 65.53 27.00
C SER A 185 14.81 65.88 25.53
N ALA A 186 13.84 66.76 25.30
CA ALA A 186 13.58 67.56 24.10
C ALA A 186 12.96 66.83 22.89
N ALA A 187 11.65 66.96 22.66
CA ALA A 187 10.98 68.14 22.09
C ALA A 187 11.30 68.39 20.61
N VAL A 188 10.46 67.84 19.71
CA VAL A 188 10.11 68.51 18.45
C VAL A 188 8.61 68.38 18.26
N ARG A 189 7.91 69.51 18.50
CA ARG A 189 6.57 69.78 18.02
C ARG A 189 6.66 69.94 16.50
N GLY A 190 5.75 69.31 15.76
CA GLY A 190 5.59 69.64 14.35
C GLY A 190 4.52 68.85 13.64
N ALA A 191 3.55 69.58 13.10
CA ALA A 191 2.64 69.19 12.02
C ALA A 191 1.47 68.23 12.36
N ARG A 192 0.37 68.89 12.73
CA ARG A 192 -1.01 68.49 12.42
C ARG A 192 -1.11 68.04 10.96
N GLY A 193 -1.56 66.81 10.73
CA GLY A 193 -1.88 66.28 9.41
C GLY A 193 -2.91 65.16 9.51
N ALA A 194 -4.18 65.52 9.30
CA ALA A 194 -5.35 64.73 8.92
C ALA A 194 -5.47 63.24 9.36
N PRO A 195 -6.56 62.83 10.03
CA PRO A 195 -6.87 61.42 10.23
C PRO A 195 -7.32 60.80 8.90
N ARG A 196 -6.36 60.30 8.09
CA ARG A 196 -6.66 59.35 7.02
C ARG A 196 -7.10 58.07 7.71
N ALA A 197 -8.41 57.87 7.77
CA ALA A 197 -9.05 56.60 8.06
C ALA A 197 -8.66 55.60 6.96
N GLU A 198 -7.43 55.10 7.04
CA GLU A 198 -6.97 53.97 6.28
C GLU A 198 -7.77 52.78 6.82
N ARG A 199 -8.93 52.54 6.19
CA ARG A 199 -9.62 51.26 6.24
C ARG A 199 -8.63 50.25 5.68
N VAL A 200 -7.76 49.74 6.55
CA VAL A 200 -7.10 48.46 6.38
C VAL A 200 -8.25 47.47 6.34
N VAL A 201 -8.76 47.25 5.12
CA VAL A 201 -9.56 46.10 4.76
C VAL A 201 -8.61 44.93 5.02
N THR A 202 -8.58 44.49 6.27
CA THR A 202 -8.10 43.18 6.65
C THR A 202 -9.00 42.25 5.85
N ARG A 203 -8.48 41.88 4.67
CA ARG A 203 -9.08 40.94 3.74
C ARG A 203 -9.08 39.63 4.51
N ALA A 204 -10.12 39.45 5.33
CA ALA A 204 -10.41 38.22 6.01
C ALA A 204 -10.43 37.17 4.90
N THR A 205 -9.36 36.39 4.84
CA THR A 205 -9.20 35.30 3.90
C THR A 205 -10.29 34.30 4.24
N ALA A 206 -11.44 34.48 3.59
CA ALA A 206 -12.68 33.73 3.82
C ALA A 206 -12.55 32.22 3.55
N SER A 207 -11.36 31.75 3.17
CA SER A 207 -11.00 30.36 2.97
C SER A 207 -10.51 29.64 4.23
N GLU A 208 -10.07 30.33 5.29
CA GLU A 208 -9.59 29.65 6.53
C GLU A 208 -10.68 29.00 7.44
N PRO A 209 -11.93 29.50 7.54
CA PRO A 209 -12.86 28.98 8.55
C PRO A 209 -13.62 27.71 8.13
N LEU A 210 -13.80 27.44 6.84
CA LEU A 210 -14.69 26.36 6.36
C LEU A 210 -14.14 24.94 6.63
N VAL A 211 -12.81 24.74 6.51
CA VAL A 211 -12.20 23.42 6.78
C VAL A 211 -11.99 23.20 8.29
N ARG A 212 -11.71 24.25 9.07
CA ARG A 212 -11.42 24.13 10.50
C ARG A 212 -12.67 24.04 11.38
N ALA A 213 -13.80 24.64 10.99
CA ALA A 213 -14.98 24.75 11.85
C ALA A 213 -15.82 23.46 11.98
N ALA A 214 -15.62 22.45 11.12
CA ALA A 214 -16.46 21.26 11.09
C ALA A 214 -15.72 19.92 11.25
N ALA A 215 -14.39 19.91 11.43
CA ALA A 215 -13.62 18.69 11.56
C ALA A 215 -14.03 17.93 12.84
N ARG A 216 -14.75 16.81 12.67
CA ARG A 216 -15.15 15.94 13.78
C ARG A 216 -13.93 15.13 14.21
N ARG A 217 -13.76 14.92 15.52
CA ARG A 217 -12.78 13.94 16.01
C ARG A 217 -13.46 12.58 16.06
N ALA A 218 -12.85 11.59 15.41
CA ALA A 218 -13.26 10.20 15.61
C ALA A 218 -13.07 9.83 17.09
N THR A 219 -14.10 9.28 17.70
CA THR A 219 -14.01 8.74 19.06
C THR A 219 -13.19 7.46 19.06
N ARG A 220 -12.59 7.11 20.20
CA ARG A 220 -11.82 5.85 20.33
C ARG A 220 -12.68 4.62 20.02
N VAL A 221 -13.97 4.67 20.36
CA VAL A 221 -14.93 3.59 20.10
C VAL A 221 -15.17 3.44 18.60
N GLU A 222 -15.37 4.54 17.85
CA GLU A 222 -15.52 4.48 16.39
C GLU A 222 -14.28 3.91 15.71
N LEU A 223 -13.08 4.31 16.14
CA LEU A 223 -11.83 3.77 15.59
C LEU A 223 -11.65 2.28 15.90
N ALA A 224 -11.95 1.87 17.14
CA ALA A 224 -11.87 0.47 17.55
C ALA A 224 -12.89 -0.39 16.79
N LEU A 225 -14.12 0.11 16.61
CA LEU A 225 -15.17 -0.58 15.87
C LEU A 225 -14.81 -0.70 14.39
N ALA A 226 -14.31 0.36 13.76
CA ALA A 226 -13.82 0.33 12.38
C ALA A 226 -12.75 -0.75 12.17
N PHE A 227 -11.78 -0.82 13.08
CA PHE A 227 -10.75 -1.85 13.07
C PHE A 227 -11.34 -3.26 13.26
N ALA A 228 -12.15 -3.45 14.30
CA ALA A 228 -12.69 -4.74 14.68
C ALA A 228 -13.58 -5.35 13.59
N VAL A 229 -14.46 -4.55 12.97
CA VAL A 229 -15.35 -5.03 11.91
C VAL A 229 -14.56 -5.47 10.67
N ALA A 230 -13.57 -4.68 10.25
CA ALA A 230 -12.73 -5.04 9.09
C ALA A 230 -11.89 -6.30 9.34
N CYS A 231 -11.31 -6.44 10.55
CA CYS A 231 -10.63 -7.66 10.97
C CYS A 231 -11.58 -8.85 10.96
N ALA A 232 -12.74 -8.74 11.60
CA ALA A 232 -13.72 -9.82 11.69
C ALA A 232 -14.20 -10.27 10.30
N ALA A 233 -14.51 -9.33 9.41
CA ALA A 233 -14.93 -9.64 8.03
C ALA A 233 -13.88 -10.45 7.24
N SER A 234 -12.59 -10.19 7.50
CA SER A 234 -11.48 -10.89 6.85
C SER A 234 -11.19 -12.24 7.50
N LEU A 235 -11.28 -12.30 8.83
CA LEU A 235 -11.00 -13.50 9.63
C LEU A 235 -12.03 -14.62 9.40
N CYS A 236 -13.23 -14.31 8.91
CA CYS A 236 -14.17 -15.32 8.41
C CYS A 236 -13.56 -16.25 7.36
N PHE A 237 -12.47 -15.83 6.70
CA PHE A 237 -11.75 -16.59 5.68
C PHE A 237 -10.33 -16.97 6.09
N ALA A 238 -10.00 -16.94 7.39
CA ALA A 238 -8.64 -17.18 7.87
C ALA A 238 -8.11 -18.61 7.56
N HIS A 239 -9.03 -19.56 7.36
CA HIS A 239 -8.72 -20.96 7.00
C HIS A 239 -8.88 -21.27 5.52
N LYS A 240 -9.09 -20.26 4.67
CA LYS A 240 -9.24 -20.51 3.24
C LYS A 240 -7.95 -21.08 2.64
N ALA A 241 -8.10 -21.80 1.54
CA ALA A 241 -6.96 -22.25 0.77
C ALA A 241 -6.27 -21.07 0.04
N VAL A 242 -4.97 -21.25 -0.23
CA VAL A 242 -4.15 -20.36 -1.05
C VAL A 242 -4.85 -20.13 -2.40
N HIS A 243 -5.02 -18.87 -2.79
CA HIS A 243 -5.75 -18.51 -4.01
C HIS A 243 -4.93 -17.60 -4.93
N GLN A 244 -4.98 -17.89 -6.24
CA GLN A 244 -4.36 -17.06 -7.28
C GLN A 244 -2.87 -16.76 -7.00
N ASP A 245 -2.51 -15.50 -6.75
CA ASP A 245 -1.12 -15.04 -6.60
C ASP A 245 -0.59 -15.25 -5.17
N ASP A 246 -1.42 -15.72 -4.23
CA ASP A 246 -1.01 -16.03 -2.85
C ASP A 246 0.19 -16.98 -2.83
N TRP A 247 0.17 -18.00 -3.70
CA TRP A 247 1.24 -18.97 -3.83
C TRP A 247 2.58 -18.30 -4.19
N ALA A 248 2.56 -17.28 -5.05
CA ALA A 248 3.77 -16.62 -5.50
C ALA A 248 4.45 -15.90 -4.32
N TYR A 249 3.68 -15.22 -3.47
CA TYR A 249 4.22 -14.55 -2.29
C TYR A 249 4.71 -15.53 -1.22
N LEU A 250 3.98 -16.62 -1.00
CA LEU A 250 4.43 -17.69 -0.09
C LEU A 250 5.74 -18.33 -0.58
N ARG A 251 5.86 -18.56 -1.88
CA ARG A 251 7.06 -19.13 -2.48
C ARG A 251 8.24 -18.17 -2.40
N VAL A 252 8.05 -16.89 -2.69
CA VAL A 252 9.13 -15.89 -2.52
C VAL A 252 9.53 -15.78 -1.06
N ALA A 253 8.58 -15.85 -0.12
CA ALA A 253 8.89 -15.88 1.31
C ALA A 253 9.75 -17.11 1.70
N ASP A 254 9.46 -18.30 1.15
CA ASP A 254 10.30 -19.48 1.35
C ASP A 254 11.72 -19.30 0.80
N LEU A 255 11.85 -18.74 -0.40
CA LEU A 255 13.15 -18.47 -1.03
C LEU A 255 13.95 -17.43 -0.24
N LEU A 256 13.25 -16.44 0.33
CA LEU A 256 13.84 -15.38 1.16
C LEU A 256 14.38 -15.93 2.47
N LEU A 257 13.69 -16.89 3.09
CA LEU A 257 14.16 -17.56 4.31
C LEU A 257 15.34 -18.51 4.05
N ARG A 258 15.49 -19.03 2.82
CA ARG A 258 16.59 -19.93 2.43
C ARG A 258 17.87 -19.18 2.11
N ASP A 259 17.78 -18.17 1.25
CA ASP A 259 18.91 -17.35 0.84
C ASP A 259 18.46 -15.89 0.64
N PRO A 260 18.47 -15.08 1.71
CA PRO A 260 18.00 -13.70 1.65
C PRO A 260 18.88 -12.81 0.78
N LEU A 261 20.15 -13.18 0.58
CA LEU A 261 21.11 -12.39 -0.20
C LEU A 261 21.05 -12.69 -1.70
N HIS A 262 20.47 -13.80 -2.15
CA HIS A 262 20.38 -14.07 -3.58
C HIS A 262 18.93 -14.27 -4.03
N ILE A 263 17.96 -13.71 -3.29
CA ILE A 263 16.53 -13.87 -3.58
C ILE A 263 16.13 -13.54 -5.01
N PHE A 264 16.76 -12.56 -5.63
CA PHE A 264 16.45 -12.12 -6.99
C PHE A 264 17.06 -13.02 -8.08
N GLU A 265 18.10 -13.78 -7.75
CA GLU A 265 18.77 -14.74 -8.63
C GLU A 265 18.10 -16.13 -8.56
N GLN A 266 17.29 -16.35 -7.53
CA GLN A 266 16.52 -17.58 -7.38
C GLN A 266 15.38 -17.65 -8.42
N THR A 267 15.05 -18.87 -8.83
CA THR A 267 13.96 -19.15 -9.77
C THR A 267 12.73 -19.70 -9.07
N THR A 268 11.57 -19.45 -9.67
CA THR A 268 10.26 -19.93 -9.21
C THR A 268 9.36 -20.30 -10.38
N LEU A 269 8.32 -21.08 -10.12
CA LEU A 269 7.34 -21.48 -11.13
C LEU A 269 6.15 -20.53 -11.15
N TYR A 270 6.13 -19.52 -12.03
CA TYR A 270 5.00 -18.61 -12.12
C TYR A 270 4.15 -18.94 -13.35
N LYS A 271 2.85 -19.23 -13.14
CA LYS A 271 1.90 -19.60 -14.21
C LYS A 271 2.40 -20.74 -15.11
N GLY A 272 3.08 -21.72 -14.52
CA GLY A 272 3.62 -22.89 -15.23
C GLY A 272 4.94 -22.65 -15.96
N ALA A 273 5.51 -21.45 -15.91
CA ALA A 273 6.82 -21.14 -16.46
C ALA A 273 7.85 -20.92 -15.34
N THR A 274 9.05 -21.46 -15.53
CA THR A 274 10.19 -21.13 -14.66
C THR A 274 10.63 -19.71 -14.99
N VAL A 275 10.59 -18.84 -13.98
CA VAL A 275 10.98 -17.43 -14.08
C VAL A 275 11.88 -17.08 -12.92
N ASP A 276 12.78 -16.11 -13.12
CA ASP A 276 13.54 -15.52 -12.03
C ASP A 276 12.57 -14.77 -11.11
N VAL A 277 12.78 -14.83 -9.79
CA VAL A 277 11.93 -14.13 -8.80
C VAL A 277 11.83 -12.64 -9.12
N ALA A 278 12.95 -12.03 -9.54
CA ALA A 278 13.01 -10.64 -9.96
C ALA A 278 12.01 -10.28 -11.10
N SER A 279 11.72 -11.24 -11.98
CA SER A 279 10.83 -11.06 -13.12
C SER A 279 9.39 -11.53 -12.86
N GLY A 280 9.24 -12.60 -12.07
CA GLY A 280 7.94 -13.22 -11.79
C GLY A 280 7.10 -12.48 -10.76
N VAL A 281 7.75 -11.82 -9.79
CA VAL A 281 7.08 -11.12 -8.68
C VAL A 281 7.63 -9.69 -8.59
N PRO A 282 7.22 -8.77 -9.49
CA PRO A 282 7.79 -7.44 -9.63
C PRO A 282 7.27 -6.46 -8.56
N HIS A 283 7.13 -6.92 -7.32
CA HIS A 283 6.68 -6.12 -6.18
C HIS A 283 7.88 -5.73 -5.32
N GLY A 284 7.71 -4.69 -4.51
CA GLY A 284 8.74 -4.33 -3.56
C GLY A 284 8.86 -5.36 -2.42
N PRO A 285 9.89 -5.23 -1.58
CA PRO A 285 10.31 -6.26 -0.64
C PRO A 285 9.41 -6.35 0.61
N VAL A 286 8.60 -5.32 0.90
CA VAL A 286 7.92 -5.20 2.20
C VAL A 286 6.96 -6.36 2.43
N TRP A 287 6.12 -6.68 1.44
CA TRP A 287 5.14 -7.75 1.61
C TRP A 287 5.77 -9.14 1.69
N PRO A 288 6.69 -9.55 0.78
CA PRO A 288 7.41 -10.80 0.92
C PRO A 288 8.15 -10.94 2.26
N LEU A 289 8.75 -9.87 2.78
CA LEU A 289 9.39 -9.86 4.11
C LEU A 289 8.37 -10.14 5.22
N LEU A 290 7.22 -9.47 5.19
CA LEU A 290 6.15 -9.67 6.17
C LEU A 290 5.60 -11.11 6.12
N VAL A 291 5.38 -11.66 4.93
CA VAL A 291 4.96 -13.06 4.77
C VAL A 291 6.06 -14.02 5.25
N ALA A 292 7.34 -13.73 4.97
CA ALA A 292 8.46 -14.53 5.47
C ALA A 292 8.51 -14.56 7.01
N LEU A 293 8.19 -13.44 7.69
CA LEU A 293 8.07 -13.43 9.15
C LEU A 293 6.97 -14.37 9.66
N THR A 294 5.83 -14.47 8.96
CA THR A 294 4.77 -15.44 9.32
C THR A 294 5.15 -16.88 9.04
N ARG A 295 6.13 -17.11 8.15
CA ARG A 295 6.65 -18.44 7.81
C ARG A 295 7.89 -18.84 8.63
N ALA A 296 8.51 -17.89 9.32
CA ALA A 296 9.58 -18.19 10.26
C ALA A 296 9.08 -19.15 11.34
N SER A 297 10.00 -19.93 11.93
CA SER A 297 9.73 -21.09 12.80
C SER A 297 8.75 -20.85 13.95
N VAL A 298 8.48 -19.59 14.32
CA VAL A 298 7.54 -19.18 15.38
C VAL A 298 6.12 -19.71 15.15
N PHE A 299 5.67 -19.87 13.90
CA PHE A 299 4.30 -20.30 13.61
C PHE A 299 4.18 -21.74 13.10
N GLY A 300 5.29 -22.40 12.76
CA GLY A 300 5.31 -23.80 12.30
C GLY A 300 4.23 -24.12 11.25
N GLY A 301 3.40 -25.13 11.54
CA GLY A 301 2.28 -25.55 10.67
C GLY A 301 1.15 -24.52 10.52
N HIS A 302 1.14 -23.46 11.32
CA HIS A 302 0.13 -22.40 11.29
C HIS A 302 0.58 -21.15 10.50
N ALA A 303 1.69 -21.21 9.77
CA ALA A 303 2.21 -20.07 9.02
C ALA A 303 1.19 -19.45 8.05
N LEU A 304 0.35 -20.27 7.40
CA LEU A 304 -0.71 -19.78 6.50
C LEU A 304 -1.80 -19.01 7.27
N LEU A 305 -2.25 -19.57 8.40
CA LEU A 305 -3.21 -18.91 9.28
C LEU A 305 -2.64 -17.58 9.79
N ALA A 306 -1.37 -17.56 10.20
CA ALA A 306 -0.67 -16.35 10.64
C ALA A 306 -0.60 -15.30 9.53
N ALA A 307 -0.37 -15.70 8.26
CA ALA A 307 -0.41 -14.80 7.12
C ALA A 307 -1.80 -14.19 6.89
N HIS A 308 -2.87 -14.99 6.98
CA HIS A 308 -4.24 -14.46 6.87
C HIS A 308 -4.62 -13.54 8.05
N VAL A 309 -4.20 -13.88 9.27
CA VAL A 309 -4.37 -12.99 10.44
C VAL A 309 -3.63 -11.68 10.22
N LEU A 310 -2.41 -11.71 9.68
CA LEU A 310 -1.66 -10.50 9.35
C LEU A 310 -2.40 -9.63 8.31
N THR A 311 -2.91 -10.23 7.23
CA THR A 311 -3.73 -9.48 6.26
C THR A 311 -4.97 -8.89 6.90
N ALA A 312 -5.66 -9.63 7.78
CA ALA A 312 -6.83 -9.14 8.50
C ALA A 312 -6.49 -7.93 9.39
N LEU A 313 -5.37 -7.97 10.11
CA LEU A 313 -4.89 -6.85 10.92
C LEU A 313 -4.57 -5.63 10.05
N LEU A 314 -3.99 -5.82 8.87
CA LEU A 314 -3.72 -4.74 7.91
C LEU A 314 -5.02 -4.19 7.31
N HIS A 315 -6.02 -5.03 7.06
CA HIS A 315 -7.34 -4.58 6.65
C HIS A 315 -7.99 -3.71 7.74
N GLY A 316 -7.89 -4.14 9.01
CA GLY A 316 -8.27 -3.33 10.17
C GLY A 316 -7.55 -2.00 10.25
N LEU A 317 -6.22 -2.00 10.04
CA LEU A 317 -5.40 -0.78 10.04
C LEU A 317 -5.84 0.20 8.94
N ALA A 318 -6.13 -0.30 7.74
CA ALA A 318 -6.67 0.51 6.65
C ALA A 318 -7.99 1.17 7.05
N ALA A 319 -8.95 0.39 7.58
CA ALA A 319 -10.26 0.89 8.02
C ALA A 319 -10.13 1.93 9.15
N LEU A 320 -9.29 1.67 10.16
CA LEU A 320 -9.01 2.61 11.25
C LEU A 320 -8.41 3.93 10.72
N SER A 321 -7.47 3.82 9.78
CA SER A 321 -6.81 4.98 9.19
C SER A 321 -7.77 5.82 8.36
N LEU A 322 -8.65 5.18 7.59
CA LEU A 322 -9.71 5.84 6.83
C LEU A 322 -10.77 6.49 7.74
N ALA A 323 -11.15 5.85 8.86
CA ALA A 323 -11.99 6.48 9.87
C ALA A 323 -11.36 7.77 10.41
N ALA A 324 -10.07 7.68 10.79
CA ALA A 324 -9.32 8.79 11.36
C ALA A 324 -9.11 9.94 10.35
N LEU A 325 -8.89 9.61 9.07
CA LEU A 325 -8.74 10.59 8.00
C LEU A 325 -10.09 11.22 7.63
N GLY A 326 -11.13 10.40 7.46
CA GLY A 326 -12.49 10.86 7.16
C GLY A 326 -13.01 11.84 8.19
N ALA A 327 -12.77 11.58 9.48
CA ALA A 327 -13.14 12.50 10.57
C ALA A 327 -12.56 13.91 10.39
N ARG A 328 -11.26 13.97 10.05
CA ARG A 328 -10.54 15.24 9.82
C ARG A 328 -11.05 15.99 8.59
N LEU A 329 -11.49 15.25 7.58
CA LEU A 329 -12.08 15.81 6.36
C LEU A 329 -13.58 16.11 6.51
N GLY A 330 -14.14 16.00 7.73
CA GLY A 330 -15.54 16.32 8.02
C GLY A 330 -16.54 15.21 7.70
N ALA A 331 -16.08 14.05 7.22
CA ALA A 331 -16.91 12.88 6.98
C ALA A 331 -17.26 12.14 8.28
N ARG A 332 -18.29 11.29 8.23
CA ARG A 332 -18.64 10.40 9.35
C ARG A 332 -17.60 9.27 9.43
N PRO A 333 -16.83 9.13 10.54
CA PRO A 333 -15.68 8.23 10.61
C PRO A 333 -16.02 6.76 10.29
N LEU A 334 -17.10 6.24 10.90
CA LEU A 334 -17.54 4.88 10.67
C LEU A 334 -18.04 4.64 9.24
N VAL A 335 -18.70 5.63 8.63
CA VAL A 335 -19.19 5.48 7.25
C VAL A 335 -18.01 5.38 6.28
N ALA A 336 -16.98 6.21 6.45
CA ALA A 336 -15.77 6.16 5.63
C ALA A 336 -15.05 4.80 5.77
N ALA A 337 -14.91 4.30 6.99
CA ALA A 337 -14.23 3.03 7.24
C ALA A 337 -15.02 1.80 6.80
N LEU A 338 -16.31 1.73 7.13
CA LEU A 338 -17.17 0.60 6.76
C LEU A 338 -17.45 0.59 5.26
N GLY A 339 -17.55 1.75 4.62
CA GLY A 339 -17.68 1.87 3.17
C GLY A 339 -16.51 1.22 2.43
N TYR A 340 -15.28 1.36 2.95
CA TYR A 340 -14.12 0.62 2.44
C TYR A 340 -14.16 -0.85 2.85
N ALA A 341 -14.25 -1.14 4.15
CA ALA A 341 -14.06 -2.47 4.70
C ALA A 341 -15.08 -3.51 4.22
N LEU A 342 -16.31 -3.06 3.97
CA LEU A 342 -17.41 -3.88 3.46
C LEU A 342 -17.64 -3.70 1.96
N SER A 343 -16.76 -2.97 1.26
CA SER A 343 -16.87 -2.87 -0.19
C SER A 343 -16.67 -4.24 -0.83
N PRO A 344 -17.38 -4.53 -1.94
CA PRO A 344 -17.24 -5.80 -2.65
C PRO A 344 -15.85 -6.00 -3.26
N ILE A 345 -15.01 -4.95 -3.30
CA ILE A 345 -13.63 -5.00 -3.79
C ILE A 345 -12.67 -5.30 -2.63
N ALA A 346 -12.75 -4.57 -1.51
CA ALA A 346 -11.82 -4.74 -0.41
C ALA A 346 -11.98 -6.11 0.26
N TRP A 347 -13.22 -6.58 0.40
CA TRP A 347 -13.50 -7.77 1.18
C TRP A 347 -12.87 -9.06 0.59
N PRO A 348 -13.03 -9.37 -0.72
CA PRO A 348 -12.31 -10.50 -1.32
C PRO A 348 -10.79 -10.32 -1.29
N LEU A 349 -10.29 -9.10 -1.53
CA LEU A 349 -8.84 -8.82 -1.53
C LEU A 349 -8.21 -9.01 -0.14
N ALA A 350 -8.93 -8.66 0.93
CA ALA A 350 -8.47 -8.83 2.30
C ALA A 350 -8.41 -10.28 2.77
N SER A 351 -9.11 -11.17 2.08
CA SER A 351 -8.98 -12.60 2.34
C SER A 351 -7.72 -13.20 1.68
N ASN A 352 -7.16 -12.56 0.64
CA ASN A 352 -5.97 -13.04 -0.08
C ASN A 352 -4.66 -12.60 0.62
N LEU A 353 -3.54 -13.20 0.22
CA LEU A 353 -2.18 -12.81 0.60
C LEU A 353 -1.55 -11.90 -0.47
N MET A 354 -2.36 -11.04 -1.09
CA MET A 354 -1.91 -10.12 -2.14
C MET A 354 -1.41 -8.80 -1.57
N THR A 355 -0.67 -8.05 -2.39
CA THR A 355 -0.05 -6.77 -2.00
C THR A 355 -1.03 -5.60 -1.88
N ASP A 356 -2.29 -5.74 -2.31
CA ASP A 356 -3.25 -4.63 -2.40
C ASP A 356 -3.66 -4.11 -1.02
N VAL A 357 -4.11 -4.99 -0.13
CA VAL A 357 -4.50 -4.62 1.24
C VAL A 357 -3.36 -4.07 2.08
N PRO A 358 -2.16 -4.69 2.15
CA PRO A 358 -1.03 -4.11 2.87
C PRO A 358 -0.63 -2.74 2.30
N MET A 359 -0.65 -2.57 0.97
CA MET A 359 -0.35 -1.28 0.34
C MET A 359 -1.36 -0.20 0.76
N VAL A 360 -2.67 -0.49 0.68
CA VAL A 360 -3.73 0.44 1.08
C VAL A 360 -3.66 0.75 2.57
N ALA A 361 -3.36 -0.24 3.42
CA ALA A 361 -3.20 -0.05 4.86
C ALA A 361 -2.07 0.93 5.18
N PHE A 362 -0.88 0.73 4.63
CA PHE A 362 0.25 1.63 4.84
C PHE A 362 0.02 3.01 4.22
N LEU A 363 -0.60 3.09 3.04
CA LEU A 363 -0.92 4.35 2.39
C LEU A 363 -1.92 5.18 3.23
N ALA A 364 -3.03 4.57 3.65
CA ALA A 364 -4.04 5.25 4.46
C ALA A 364 -3.46 5.66 5.82
N ALA A 365 -2.66 4.79 6.45
CA ALA A 365 -2.00 5.08 7.72
C ALA A 365 -1.00 6.24 7.58
N ALA A 366 -0.22 6.28 6.49
CA ALA A 366 0.69 7.37 6.21
C ALA A 366 -0.04 8.73 6.10
N LEU A 367 -1.16 8.78 5.36
CA LEU A 367 -1.96 10.00 5.21
C LEU A 367 -2.61 10.43 6.53
N ALA A 368 -3.21 9.49 7.27
CA ALA A 368 -3.83 9.77 8.56
C ALA A 368 -2.81 10.27 9.59
N LEU A 369 -1.62 9.68 9.62
CA LEU A 369 -0.54 10.07 10.53
C LEU A 369 0.12 11.40 10.10
N CYS A 370 0.25 11.65 8.79
CA CYS A 370 0.72 12.93 8.25
C CYS A 370 -0.21 14.08 8.67
N ALA A 371 -1.53 13.93 8.44
CA ALA A 371 -2.51 14.94 8.82
C ALA A 371 -2.44 15.25 10.33
N ARG A 372 -2.38 14.21 11.17
CA ARG A 372 -2.24 14.36 12.63
C ARG A 372 -0.92 15.01 13.04
N GLY A 373 0.18 14.65 12.37
CA GLY A 373 1.51 15.19 12.61
C GLY A 373 1.61 16.66 12.26
N ILE A 374 0.96 17.10 11.17
CA ILE A 374 0.86 18.50 10.77
C ILE A 374 0.04 19.29 11.80
N GLU A 375 -1.15 18.78 12.18
CA GLU A 375 -2.03 19.40 13.18
C GLU A 375 -1.32 19.63 14.53
N ARG A 376 -0.54 18.63 14.97
CA ARG A 376 0.15 18.66 16.27
C ARG A 376 1.55 19.26 16.23
N GLY A 377 2.10 19.51 15.03
CA GLY A 377 3.51 19.84 14.84
C GLY A 377 4.47 18.75 15.33
N ALA A 378 4.04 17.49 15.39
CA ALA A 378 4.76 16.38 16.01
C ALA A 378 5.72 15.72 15.00
N ARG A 379 7.02 15.99 15.12
CA ARG A 379 8.06 15.46 14.20
C ARG A 379 8.06 13.93 14.11
N GLY A 380 7.89 13.24 15.24
CA GLY A 380 7.85 11.77 15.25
C GLY A 380 6.71 11.18 14.42
N GLU A 381 5.54 11.83 14.45
CA GLU A 381 4.40 11.41 13.61
C GLU A 381 4.68 11.66 12.12
N LEU A 382 5.32 12.78 11.78
CA LEU A 382 5.69 13.09 10.40
C LEU A 382 6.75 12.11 9.86
N VAL A 383 7.75 11.76 10.65
CA VAL A 383 8.74 10.73 10.29
C VAL A 383 8.04 9.38 10.11
N GLY A 384 7.19 8.97 11.07
CA GLY A 384 6.41 7.75 10.98
C GLY A 384 5.52 7.69 9.73
N ALA A 385 4.93 8.82 9.33
CA ALA A 385 4.14 8.91 8.10
C ALA A 385 5.01 8.68 6.86
N GLY A 386 6.24 9.21 6.83
CA GLY A 386 7.20 8.94 5.76
C GLY A 386 7.65 7.47 5.70
N LEU A 387 7.86 6.83 6.85
CA LEU A 387 8.18 5.40 6.92
C LEU A 387 7.04 4.54 6.37
N LEU A 388 5.79 4.84 6.76
CA LEU A 388 4.60 4.14 6.25
C LEU A 388 4.39 4.41 4.75
N ALA A 389 4.70 5.61 4.27
CA ALA A 389 4.63 5.94 2.85
C ALA A 389 5.65 5.12 2.03
N ALA A 390 6.89 5.02 2.51
CA ALA A 390 7.89 4.13 1.92
C ALA A 390 7.43 2.67 1.96
N ALA A 391 6.87 2.21 3.07
CA ALA A 391 6.33 0.85 3.19
C ALA A 391 5.21 0.58 2.17
N ALA A 392 4.29 1.53 1.96
CA ALA A 392 3.25 1.42 0.95
C ALA A 392 3.83 1.28 -0.47
N ALA A 393 4.73 2.19 -0.85
CA ALA A 393 5.41 2.18 -2.15
C ALA A 393 6.23 0.90 -2.40
N LEU A 394 6.90 0.40 -1.36
CA LEU A 394 7.71 -0.81 -1.38
C LEU A 394 6.91 -2.09 -1.10
N THR A 395 5.60 -2.00 -0.88
CA THR A 395 4.70 -3.17 -0.91
C THR A 395 4.26 -3.41 -2.36
N ARG A 396 3.80 -2.34 -3.04
CA ARG A 396 3.41 -2.34 -4.45
C ARG A 396 3.67 -0.95 -5.01
N TYR A 397 4.27 -0.84 -6.19
CA TYR A 397 4.65 0.46 -6.76
C TYR A 397 3.47 1.41 -7.05
N HIS A 398 2.23 0.91 -7.07
CA HIS A 398 1.04 1.76 -7.10
C HIS A 398 0.95 2.65 -5.84
N GLY A 399 1.54 2.19 -4.73
CA GLY A 399 1.70 2.96 -3.49
C GLY A 399 2.57 4.21 -3.65
N LEU A 400 3.34 4.37 -4.73
CA LEU A 400 4.04 5.63 -5.05
C LEU A 400 3.07 6.83 -5.17
N ALA A 401 1.79 6.57 -5.44
CA ALA A 401 0.74 7.59 -5.43
C ALA A 401 0.61 8.31 -4.06
N VAL A 402 1.13 7.75 -2.97
CA VAL A 402 1.13 8.41 -1.66
C VAL A 402 1.98 9.70 -1.65
N PHE A 403 3.03 9.79 -2.46
CA PHE A 403 3.93 10.94 -2.46
C PHE A 403 3.28 12.24 -2.95
N PRO A 404 2.62 12.29 -4.11
CA PRO A 404 1.87 13.49 -4.50
C PRO A 404 0.75 13.81 -3.51
N LEU A 405 0.11 12.81 -2.89
CA LEU A 405 -0.90 13.03 -1.86
C LEU A 405 -0.32 13.64 -0.57
N LEU A 406 0.87 13.22 -0.14
CA LEU A 406 1.58 13.82 0.99
C LEU A 406 2.02 15.26 0.70
N ALA A 407 2.50 15.52 -0.52
CA ALA A 407 2.81 16.88 -0.96
C ALA A 407 1.55 17.76 -0.93
N LEU A 408 0.42 17.26 -1.45
CA LEU A 408 -0.85 17.98 -1.41
C LEU A 408 -1.34 18.20 0.02
N ALA A 409 -1.25 17.19 0.89
CA ALA A 409 -1.61 17.31 2.30
C ALA A 409 -0.77 18.39 3.01
N ALA A 410 0.53 18.48 2.73
CA ALA A 410 1.41 19.51 3.26
C ALA A 410 1.04 20.93 2.82
N LEU A 411 0.47 21.07 1.61
CA LEU A 411 0.02 22.34 1.04
C LEU A 411 -1.39 22.75 1.51
N VAL A 412 -2.30 21.79 1.69
CA VAL A 412 -3.72 22.05 1.95
C VAL A 412 -4.04 22.13 3.45
N LEU A 413 -3.41 21.29 4.28
CA LEU A 413 -3.81 21.13 5.69
C LEU A 413 -3.20 22.17 6.64
N ALA A 414 -2.14 22.87 6.22
CA ALA A 414 -1.46 23.86 7.04
C ALA A 414 -0.83 24.97 6.19
N PRO A 415 -0.55 26.16 6.78
CA PRO A 415 0.31 27.14 6.13
C PRO A 415 1.62 26.46 5.73
N VAL A 416 2.10 26.76 4.52
CA VAL A 416 3.27 26.13 3.91
C VAL A 416 4.48 26.32 4.83
N ARG A 417 4.84 25.26 5.54
CA ARG A 417 6.01 25.18 6.42
C ARG A 417 6.88 24.05 5.91
N LEU A 418 8.18 24.27 5.85
CA LEU A 418 9.14 23.24 5.39
C LEU A 418 9.01 21.92 6.17
N ARG A 419 8.62 22.01 7.45
CA ARG A 419 8.37 20.84 8.31
C ARG A 419 7.23 19.95 7.82
N SER A 420 6.22 20.48 7.14
CA SER A 420 5.10 19.69 6.61
C SER A 420 5.53 18.73 5.49
N PHE A 421 6.70 18.96 4.87
CA PHE A 421 7.28 18.10 3.84
C PHE A 421 8.20 17.00 4.39
N VAL A 422 8.40 16.91 5.71
CA VAL A 422 9.20 15.83 6.33
C VAL A 422 8.75 14.42 5.92
N PRO A 423 7.44 14.07 5.92
CA PRO A 423 7.00 12.74 5.51
C PRO A 423 7.39 12.41 4.06
N LEU A 424 7.24 13.40 3.16
CA LEU A 424 7.59 13.27 1.75
C LEU A 424 9.10 13.03 1.58
N ALA A 425 9.92 13.85 2.25
CA ALA A 425 11.37 13.73 2.18
C ALA A 425 11.87 12.39 2.73
N VAL A 426 11.38 11.96 3.90
CA VAL A 426 11.75 10.67 4.52
C VAL A 426 11.33 9.50 3.61
N GLY A 427 10.07 9.50 3.15
CA GLY A 427 9.57 8.40 2.34
C GLY A 427 10.25 8.30 0.97
N LEU A 428 10.48 9.42 0.29
CA LEU A 428 11.24 9.45 -0.97
C LEU A 428 12.68 9.01 -0.77
N ALA A 429 13.36 9.49 0.28
CA ALA A 429 14.74 9.11 0.57
C ALA A 429 14.88 7.59 0.74
N LEU A 430 13.95 6.94 1.45
CA LEU A 430 13.96 5.49 1.64
C LEU A 430 13.69 4.70 0.36
N VAL A 431 12.71 5.12 -0.44
CA VAL A 431 12.42 4.47 -1.73
C VAL A 431 13.60 4.63 -2.69
N LEU A 432 14.19 5.81 -2.77
CA LEU A 432 15.36 6.08 -3.60
C LEU A 432 16.59 5.31 -3.10
N ALA A 433 16.80 5.23 -1.79
CA ALA A 433 17.88 4.43 -1.20
C ALA A 433 17.72 2.94 -1.54
N TYR A 434 16.49 2.41 -1.48
CA TYR A 434 16.20 1.04 -1.90
C TYR A 434 16.49 0.82 -3.39
N PHE A 435 16.07 1.75 -4.26
CA PHE A 435 16.36 1.67 -5.69
C PHE A 435 17.85 1.79 -6.02
N ALA A 436 18.58 2.63 -5.28
CA ALA A 436 20.03 2.74 -5.42
C ALA A 436 20.72 1.45 -4.97
N LEU A 437 20.34 0.89 -3.82
CA LEU A 437 20.90 -0.35 -3.30
C LEU A 437 20.66 -1.53 -4.25
N THR A 438 19.43 -1.70 -4.72
CA THR A 438 19.08 -2.75 -5.70
C THR A 438 19.81 -2.55 -7.02
N ARG A 439 19.99 -1.31 -7.50
CA ARG A 439 20.80 -1.01 -8.68
C ARG A 439 22.26 -1.41 -8.51
N LEU A 440 22.86 -1.05 -7.37
CA LEU A 440 24.26 -1.37 -7.08
C LEU A 440 24.47 -2.88 -6.97
N TRP A 441 23.49 -3.59 -6.43
CA TRP A 441 23.59 -5.02 -6.18
C TRP A 441 23.29 -5.88 -7.41
N LEU A 442 22.19 -5.58 -8.11
CA LEU A 442 21.70 -6.38 -9.25
C LEU A 442 22.18 -5.86 -10.61
N GLY A 443 22.89 -4.72 -10.63
CA GLY A 443 23.26 -4.01 -11.86
C GLY A 443 22.06 -3.40 -12.62
N ARG A 444 20.84 -3.49 -12.08
CA ARG A 444 19.59 -2.99 -12.68
C ARG A 444 18.70 -2.36 -11.62
N THR A 445 17.99 -1.30 -11.95
CA THR A 445 17.01 -0.69 -11.02
C THR A 445 15.74 -1.52 -10.97
N ASP A 446 15.24 -1.76 -9.76
CA ASP A 446 13.90 -2.33 -9.53
C ASP A 446 12.79 -1.54 -10.23
N ALA A 447 12.94 -0.21 -10.31
CA ALA A 447 12.04 0.66 -11.05
C ALA A 447 11.95 0.32 -12.55
N ALA A 448 13.02 -0.17 -13.18
CA ALA A 448 12.97 -0.61 -14.58
C ALA A 448 12.16 -1.90 -14.76
N ARG A 449 12.11 -2.74 -13.72
CA ARG A 449 11.22 -3.92 -13.69
C ARG A 449 9.76 -3.49 -13.56
N ALA A 450 9.52 -2.47 -12.72
CA ALA A 450 8.21 -1.86 -12.53
C ALA A 450 7.69 -1.15 -13.78
N SER A 451 8.55 -0.40 -14.50
CA SER A 451 8.16 0.39 -15.65
C SER A 451 7.68 -0.46 -16.82
N ASN A 452 8.26 -1.65 -17.03
CA ASN A 452 7.75 -2.58 -18.04
C ASN A 452 6.32 -3.03 -17.73
N PHE A 453 5.96 -3.16 -16.45
CA PHE A 453 4.59 -3.42 -16.02
C PHE A 453 3.70 -2.18 -16.11
N LEU A 454 4.21 -0.99 -15.74
CA LEU A 454 3.44 0.25 -15.79
C LEU A 454 3.16 0.71 -17.22
N LEU A 455 4.04 0.44 -18.18
CA LEU A 455 3.81 0.70 -19.61
C LEU A 455 2.74 -0.24 -20.18
N VAL A 456 2.63 -1.46 -19.65
CA VAL A 456 1.50 -2.36 -19.95
C VAL A 456 0.22 -1.84 -19.30
N LEU A 457 0.30 -1.26 -18.10
CA LEU A 457 -0.84 -0.61 -17.41
C LEU A 457 -1.23 0.74 -18.04
N ALA A 458 -0.35 1.43 -18.76
CA ALA A 458 -0.69 2.61 -19.56
C ALA A 458 -1.66 2.28 -20.72
N ARG A 459 -1.85 0.98 -21.02
CA ARG A 459 -2.94 0.50 -21.88
C ARG A 459 -4.26 0.26 -21.14
N ILE A 460 -4.29 0.33 -19.81
CA ILE A 460 -5.55 0.40 -19.07
C ILE A 460 -6.12 1.78 -19.30
N ASP A 461 -7.37 1.80 -19.75
CA ASP A 461 -8.12 2.99 -20.14
C ASP A 461 -8.13 4.03 -19.00
N THR A 462 -7.20 5.00 -19.08
CA THR A 462 -7.03 6.09 -18.11
C THR A 462 -8.30 6.89 -17.93
N THR A 463 -9.17 6.89 -18.94
CA THR A 463 -10.50 7.48 -18.94
C THR A 463 -11.39 6.90 -17.83
N GLY A 464 -11.32 5.58 -17.58
CA GLY A 464 -12.11 4.91 -16.55
C GLY A 464 -11.70 5.31 -15.13
N CYS A 465 -10.39 5.43 -14.88
CA CYS A 465 -9.86 5.87 -13.59
C CYS A 465 -10.19 7.35 -13.31
N VAL A 466 -10.08 8.22 -14.32
CA VAL A 466 -10.45 9.63 -14.19
C VAL A 466 -11.95 9.79 -13.94
N LEU A 467 -12.81 9.05 -14.66
CA LEU A 467 -14.25 9.04 -14.44
C LEU A 467 -14.63 8.57 -13.02
N ALA A 468 -13.97 7.54 -12.50
CA ALA A 468 -14.20 7.07 -11.13
C ALA A 468 -13.78 8.11 -10.08
N CYS A 469 -12.65 8.79 -10.28
CA CYS A 469 -12.21 9.89 -9.41
C CYS A 469 -13.18 11.07 -9.46
N VAL A 470 -13.63 11.48 -10.65
CA VAL A 470 -14.62 12.57 -10.81
C VAL A 470 -15.96 12.21 -10.18
N ALA A 471 -16.43 10.97 -10.35
CA ALA A 471 -17.68 10.50 -9.73
C ALA A 471 -17.59 10.46 -8.20
N ALA A 472 -16.46 10.01 -7.65
CA ALA A 472 -16.24 9.97 -6.20
C ALA A 472 -16.19 11.37 -5.57
N VAL A 473 -15.63 12.35 -6.28
CA VAL A 473 -15.60 13.76 -5.83
C VAL A 473 -16.97 14.42 -6.01
N GLY A 474 -17.67 14.12 -7.10
CA GLY A 474 -18.99 14.70 -7.41
C GLY A 474 -20.13 14.21 -6.52
N LEU A 475 -20.01 13.04 -5.88
CA LEU A 475 -21.00 12.52 -4.94
C LEU A 475 -20.85 13.06 -3.50
N ALA A 476 -19.80 13.83 -3.23
CA ALA A 476 -19.51 14.38 -1.90
C ALA A 476 -19.92 15.87 -1.73
N GLY A 477 -20.43 16.51 -2.79
CA GLY A 477 -21.07 17.82 -2.76
C GLY A 477 -22.57 17.69 -2.87
#